data_AF-A0A3S3NQM5-F1
#
_entry.id   AF-A0A3S3NQM5-F1
#
_cell.length_a   1.000
_cell.length_b   1.000
_cell.length_c   1.000
_cell.angle_alpha   90.00
_cell.angle_beta   90.00
_cell.angle_gamma   90.00
#
_symmetry.space_group_name_H-M   'P 1'
#
loop_
_entity.id
_entity.type
_entity.pdbx_description
1 polymer ?
#
loop_
_entity_poly.entity_id
_entity_poly.type
_entity_poly.pdbx_seq_one_letter_code
_entity_poly.pdbx_strand_id
1 'polypeptide(L)'
;MFFGPSIVKLLSSDNSLFVLCLSVGNVHNLGSVRSNELIEALKCLGVTRDCIIQIDHRSLKDGLNESWDSTIVKQIVTKTIEEKRIETVITFDEYGITKHSNHVAAYNA
;
A
#
# COMPACT_ATOMS: atom_id res chain seq x y z
N MET A 1 0.08 -8.66 4.27
CA MET A 1 0.23 -9.97 3.60
C MET A 1 0.80 -9.76 2.19
N PHE A 2 1.21 -10.83 1.50
CA PHE A 2 2.05 -10.87 0.29
C PHE A 2 3.53 -10.50 0.51
N PHE A 3 3.81 -9.31 1.06
CA PHE A 3 5.18 -8.81 1.17
C PHE A 3 5.83 -9.01 2.55
N GLY A 4 5.21 -9.78 3.46
CA GLY A 4 5.71 -9.96 4.83
C GLY A 4 7.18 -10.43 4.90
N PRO A 5 7.55 -11.55 4.23
CA PRO A 5 8.93 -12.00 4.18
C PRO A 5 9.88 -10.98 3.53
N SER A 6 9.45 -10.30 2.47
CA SER A 6 10.25 -9.26 1.81
C SER A 6 10.52 -8.08 2.72
N ILE A 7 9.51 -7.60 3.47
CA ILE A 7 9.65 -6.52 4.44
C ILE A 7 10.69 -6.89 5.50
N VAL A 8 10.57 -8.07 6.12
CA VAL A 8 11.51 -8.53 7.15
C VAL A 8 12.93 -8.63 6.59
N LYS A 9 13.10 -9.17 5.38
CA LYS A 9 14.42 -9.31 4.76
C LYS A 9 15.05 -7.97 4.37
N LEU A 10 14.26 -7.03 3.86
CA LEU A 10 14.75 -5.71 3.46
C LEU A 10 15.14 -4.88 4.69
N LEU A 11 14.35 -4.96 5.77
CA LEU A 11 14.65 -4.32 7.06
C LEU A 11 15.86 -4.94 7.77
N SER A 12 16.20 -6.20 7.49
CA SER A 12 17.39 -6.84 8.07
C SER A 12 18.71 -6.35 7.46
N SER A 13 18.66 -5.42 6.50
CA SER A 13 19.79 -4.80 5.84
C SER A 13 19.71 -3.29 6.07
N ASP A 14 20.73 -2.52 5.68
CA ASP A 14 20.77 -1.06 5.87
C ASP A 14 19.88 -0.31 4.86
N ASN A 15 18.60 -0.69 4.77
CA ASN A 15 17.62 -0.09 3.87
C ASN A 15 16.58 0.71 4.68
N SER A 16 16.19 1.87 4.15
CA SER A 16 14.98 2.57 4.58
C SER A 16 13.77 2.03 3.83
N LEU A 17 12.80 1.45 4.55
CA LEU A 17 11.60 0.86 3.95
C LEU A 17 10.35 1.67 4.32
N PHE A 18 9.56 2.01 3.30
CA PHE A 18 8.25 2.64 3.45
C PHE A 18 7.15 1.71 2.95
N VAL A 19 5.97 1.77 3.58
CA VAL A 19 4.78 1.05 3.15
C VAL A 19 3.68 2.05 2.82
N LEU A 20 3.24 2.06 1.56
CA LEU A 20 2.11 2.84 1.07
C LEU A 20 0.89 1.93 0.88
N CYS A 21 -0.17 2.18 1.65
CA CYS A 21 -1.46 1.53 1.47
C CYS A 21 -2.45 2.50 0.83
N LEU A 22 -2.94 2.18 -0.37
CA LEU A 22 -3.74 3.07 -1.21
C LEU A 22 -5.23 3.18 -0.77
N SER A 23 -5.64 2.43 0.24
CA SER A 23 -6.96 2.55 0.88
C SER A 23 -6.89 2.19 2.36
N VAL A 24 -7.89 2.61 3.15
CA VAL A 24 -8.03 2.23 4.56
C VAL A 24 -8.84 0.94 4.77
N GLY A 25 -9.31 0.28 3.70
CA GLY A 25 -10.05 -0.98 3.82
C GLY A 25 -11.48 -0.82 4.41
N ASN A 26 -12.21 0.21 4.01
CA ASN A 26 -13.48 0.60 4.62
C ASN A 26 -14.75 0.02 3.95
N VAL A 27 -14.66 -0.95 3.02
CA VAL A 27 -15.85 -1.51 2.33
C VAL A 27 -16.93 -2.04 3.28
N HIS A 28 -16.53 -2.51 4.47
CA HIS A 28 -17.44 -3.01 5.51
C HIS A 28 -17.62 -2.03 6.69
N ASN A 29 -17.31 -0.74 6.50
CA ASN A 29 -17.29 0.28 7.56
C ASN A 29 -16.31 -0.03 8.71
N LEU A 30 -15.24 -0.78 8.41
CA LEU A 30 -14.19 -1.19 9.35
C LEU A 30 -12.86 -0.46 9.13
N GLY A 31 -12.85 0.64 8.38
CA GLY A 31 -11.62 1.33 7.96
C GLY A 31 -10.75 1.77 9.14
N SER A 32 -11.34 2.32 10.20
CA SER A 32 -10.60 2.71 11.42
C SER A 32 -9.96 1.49 12.10
N VAL A 33 -10.68 0.37 12.19
CA VAL A 33 -10.17 -0.87 12.79
C VAL A 33 -9.04 -1.44 11.93
N ARG A 34 -9.25 -1.59 10.63
CA ARG A 34 -8.28 -2.18 9.69
C ARG A 34 -7.05 -1.29 9.48
N SER A 35 -7.21 0.02 9.55
CA SER A 35 -6.11 0.99 9.56
C SER A 35 -5.17 0.73 10.74
N ASN A 36 -5.73 0.56 11.95
CA ASN A 36 -4.97 0.27 13.16
C ASN A 36 -4.36 -1.14 13.12
N GLU A 37 -5.11 -2.15 12.67
CA GLU A 37 -4.59 -3.51 12.48
C GLU A 37 -3.38 -3.53 11.54
N LEU A 38 -3.44 -2.78 10.42
CA LEU A 38 -2.33 -2.67 9.49
C LEU A 38 -1.10 -2.02 10.14
N ILE A 39 -1.29 -0.95 10.92
CA ILE A 39 -0.21 -0.27 11.64
C ILE A 39 0.47 -1.23 12.61
N GLU A 40 -0.31 -1.91 13.46
CA GLU A 40 0.24 -2.83 14.46
C GLU A 40 0.90 -4.04 13.80
N ALA A 41 0.31 -4.59 12.74
CA ALA A 41 0.93 -5.69 11.98
C ALA A 41 2.28 -5.29 11.38
N LEU A 42 2.39 -4.09 10.80
CA LEU A 42 3.65 -3.60 10.24
C LEU A 42 4.70 -3.28 11.32
N LYS A 43 4.26 -2.77 12.48
CA LYS A 43 5.13 -2.57 13.64
C LYS A 43 5.69 -3.90 14.17
N CYS A 44 4.87 -4.95 14.20
CA CYS A 44 5.34 -6.30 14.54
C CYS A 44 6.42 -6.82 13.56
N LEU A 45 6.44 -6.35 12.32
CA LEU A 45 7.48 -6.68 11.32
C LEU A 45 8.70 -5.75 11.39
N GLY A 46 8.71 -4.75 12.27
CA GLY A 46 9.82 -3.81 12.46
C GLY A 46 9.69 -2.49 11.69
N VAL A 47 8.56 -2.23 11.01
CA VAL A 47 8.32 -0.95 10.33
C VAL A 47 7.92 0.13 11.35
N THR A 48 8.60 1.28 11.33
CA THR A 48 8.26 2.41 12.19
C THR A 48 7.01 3.14 11.71
N ARG A 49 6.26 3.78 12.61
CA ARG A 49 4.99 4.44 12.27
C ARG A 49 5.11 5.49 11.17
N ASP A 50 6.21 6.25 11.17
CA ASP A 50 6.47 7.33 10.21
C ASP A 50 6.73 6.81 8.78
N CYS A 51 7.07 5.53 8.66
CA CYS A 51 7.25 4.83 7.40
C CYS A 51 5.95 4.21 6.86
N ILE A 52 4.84 4.32 7.58
CA ILE A 52 3.54 3.75 7.19
C ILE A 52 2.62 4.87 6.70
N ILE A 53 2.31 4.83 5.41
CA ILE A 53 1.47 5.83 4.74
C ILE A 53 0.18 5.13 4.34
N GLN A 54 -0.96 5.66 4.79
CA GLN A 54 -2.28 5.17 4.42
C GLN A 54 -3.05 6.28 3.74
N ILE A 55 -3.69 5.93 2.63
CA ILE A 55 -4.47 6.86 1.83
C ILE A 55 -5.95 6.62 2.12
N ASP A 56 -6.63 7.68 2.53
CA ASP A 56 -8.08 7.72 2.61
C ASP A 56 -8.58 8.73 1.57
N HIS A 57 -8.77 8.25 0.34
CA HIS A 57 -9.17 9.08 -0.79
C HIS A 57 -10.51 8.61 -1.34
N ARG A 58 -11.45 9.55 -1.54
CA ARG A 58 -12.83 9.23 -1.98
C ARG A 58 -12.92 8.42 -3.27
N SER A 59 -11.92 8.54 -4.15
CA SER A 59 -11.84 7.83 -5.44
C SER A 59 -11.10 6.50 -5.37
N LEU A 60 -10.52 6.13 -4.23
CA LEU A 60 -9.79 4.87 -4.01
C LEU A 60 -10.47 4.00 -2.95
N LYS A 61 -11.79 3.81 -3.11
CA LYS A 61 -12.56 2.94 -2.22
C LYS A 61 -12.19 1.48 -2.46
N ASP A 62 -12.07 0.70 -1.40
CA ASP A 62 -11.86 -0.75 -1.50
C ASP A 62 -13.16 -1.50 -1.80
N GLY A 63 -13.04 -2.69 -2.39
CA GLY A 63 -14.17 -3.53 -2.78
C GLY A 63 -13.93 -4.17 -4.15
N LEU A 64 -14.65 -5.26 -4.42
CA LEU A 64 -14.54 -6.01 -5.68
C LEU A 64 -15.16 -5.27 -6.88
N ASN A 65 -16.11 -4.37 -6.61
CA ASN A 65 -16.84 -3.62 -7.63
C ASN A 65 -16.33 -2.18 -7.79
N GLU A 66 -15.29 -1.81 -7.05
CA GLU A 66 -14.68 -0.50 -7.14
C GLU A 66 -13.55 -0.53 -8.19
N SER A 67 -13.47 0.53 -9.00
CA SER A 67 -12.42 0.70 -9.98
C SER A 67 -11.61 1.94 -9.62
N TRP A 68 -10.31 1.75 -9.40
CA TRP A 68 -9.39 2.86 -9.15
C TRP A 68 -8.95 3.46 -10.47
N ASP A 69 -9.00 4.80 -10.56
CA ASP A 69 -8.40 5.54 -11.66
C ASP A 69 -6.87 5.47 -11.52
N SER A 70 -6.21 4.81 -12.48
CA SER A 70 -4.76 4.65 -12.49
C SER A 70 -4.03 6.00 -12.50
N THR A 71 -4.63 7.05 -13.03
CA THR A 71 -4.06 8.42 -13.01
C THR A 71 -3.96 8.96 -11.58
N ILE A 72 -4.99 8.72 -10.77
CA ILE A 72 -5.00 9.14 -9.36
C ILE A 72 -3.97 8.32 -8.57
N VAL A 73 -3.93 6.99 -8.80
CA VAL A 73 -2.95 6.12 -8.15
C VAL A 73 -1.53 6.57 -8.50
N LYS A 74 -1.25 6.80 -9.78
CA LYS A 74 0.03 7.33 -10.27
C LYS A 74 0.43 8.62 -9.58
N GLN A 75 -0.46 9.60 -9.52
CA GLN A 75 -0.17 10.88 -8.85
C GLN A 75 0.24 10.68 -7.39
N ILE A 76 -0.46 9.82 -6.66
CA ILE A 76 -0.17 9.54 -5.25
C ILE A 76 1.16 8.80 -5.10
N VAL A 77 1.42 7.80 -5.94
CA VAL A 77 2.66 7.02 -5.94
C VAL A 77 3.85 7.92 -6.29
N THR A 78 3.78 8.68 -7.39
CA THR A 78 4.83 9.63 -7.81
C THR A 78 5.11 10.65 -6.71
N LYS A 79 4.08 11.26 -6.11
CA LYS A 79 4.25 12.18 -4.99
C LYS A 79 4.97 11.52 -3.81
N THR A 80 4.59 10.30 -3.47
CA THR A 80 5.22 9.55 -2.37
C THR A 80 6.69 9.25 -2.67
N ILE A 81 7.01 8.86 -3.92
CA ILE A 81 8.38 8.61 -4.38
C ILE A 81 9.23 9.87 -4.24
N GLU A 82 8.73 11.02 -4.68
CA GLU A 82 9.45 12.30 -4.62
C GLU A 82 9.67 12.77 -3.17
N GLU A 83 8.61 12.76 -2.34
CA GLU A 83 8.67 13.24 -0.96
C GLU A 83 9.55 12.37 -0.06
N LYS A 84 9.57 11.05 -0.31
CA LYS A 84 10.34 10.08 0.50
C LYS A 84 11.65 9.64 -0.16
N ARG A 85 11.95 10.13 -1.37
CA ARG A 85 13.14 9.79 -2.17
C ARG A 85 13.28 8.28 -2.38
N ILE A 86 12.19 7.64 -2.80
CA ILE A 86 12.15 6.19 -3.00
C ILE A 86 12.91 5.80 -4.28
N GLU A 87 13.87 4.89 -4.15
CA GLU A 87 14.69 4.42 -5.29
C GLU A 87 14.14 3.14 -5.93
N THR A 88 13.34 2.36 -5.20
CA THR A 88 12.79 1.09 -5.67
C THR A 88 11.38 0.89 -5.15
N VAL A 89 10.47 0.49 -6.05
CA VAL A 89 9.08 0.18 -5.74
C VAL A 89 8.83 -1.29 -5.96
N ILE A 90 8.16 -1.93 -5.01
CA ILE A 90 7.68 -3.31 -5.12
C ILE A 90 6.15 -3.27 -5.02
N THR A 91 5.48 -3.82 -6.03
CA THR A 91 4.01 -3.88 -6.11
C THR A 91 3.57 -5.23 -6.67
N PHE A 92 2.27 -5.39 -6.94
CA PHE A 92 1.69 -6.58 -7.57
C PHE A 92 2.15 -6.73 -9.03
N ASP A 93 1.82 -7.87 -9.63
CA ASP A 93 1.97 -8.09 -11.07
C ASP A 93 0.77 -7.53 -11.87
N GLU A 94 0.86 -7.65 -13.19
CA GLU A 94 -0.18 -7.21 -14.13
C GLU A 94 -1.54 -7.91 -13.93
N TYR A 95 -1.56 -9.05 -13.25
CA TYR A 95 -2.77 -9.79 -12.93
C TYR A 95 -3.28 -9.53 -11.51
N GLY A 96 -2.62 -8.66 -10.73
CA GLY A 96 -3.03 -8.33 -9.37
C GLY A 96 -3.08 -9.55 -8.44
N ILE A 97 -2.24 -10.56 -8.68
CA ILE A 97 -2.25 -11.90 -8.05
C ILE A 97 -3.52 -12.71 -8.35
N THR A 98 -4.68 -12.22 -7.95
CA THR A 98 -5.99 -12.91 -8.07
C THR A 98 -6.98 -12.19 -8.98
N LYS A 99 -6.51 -11.27 -9.82
CA LYS A 99 -7.32 -10.38 -10.67
C LYS A 99 -8.17 -9.37 -9.90
N HIS A 100 -7.80 -9.07 -8.65
CA HIS A 100 -8.46 -8.00 -7.92
C HIS A 100 -8.17 -6.64 -8.56
N SER A 101 -9.21 -5.88 -8.93
CA SER A 101 -9.11 -4.59 -9.65
C SER A 101 -8.12 -3.62 -9.01
N ASN A 102 -8.21 -3.43 -7.69
CA ASN A 102 -7.33 -2.53 -6.94
C ASN A 102 -5.84 -2.92 -7.03
N HIS A 103 -5.51 -4.21 -7.10
CA HIS A 103 -4.12 -4.65 -7.25
C HIS A 103 -3.61 -4.39 -8.68
N VAL A 104 -4.44 -4.63 -9.68
CA VAL A 104 -4.13 -4.32 -11.09
C VAL A 104 -3.93 -2.80 -11.28
N ALA A 105 -4.77 -1.98 -10.65
CA ALA A 105 -4.62 -0.53 -10.68
C ALA A 105 -3.30 -0.06 -10.03
N ALA A 106 -2.84 -0.74 -8.98
CA ALA A 106 -1.54 -0.47 -8.35
C ALA A 106 -0.34 -0.88 -9.23
N TYR A 107 -0.50 -1.88 -10.11
CA TYR A 107 0.52 -2.22 -11.12
C TYR A 107 0.56 -1.21 -12.27
N ASN A 108 -0.61 -0.73 -12.71
CA ASN A 108 -0.73 0.21 -13.84
C ASN A 108 -0.37 1.67 -13.53
N ALA A 109 0.01 1.97 -12.28
CA ALA A 109 0.31 3.31 -11.79
C ALA A 109 1.64 3.86 -12.33
#